data_AF-A0A2V8RIA1-F1
#
_entry.id   AF-A0A2V8RIA1-F1
#
_cell.length_a   1.000
_cell.length_b   1.000
_cell.length_c   1.000
_cell.angle_alpha   90.00
_cell.angle_beta   90.00
_cell.angle_gamma   90.00
#
_symmetry.space_group_name_H-M   'P 1'
#
loop_
_entity.id
_entity.type
_entity.pdbx_description
1 polymer ?
#
loop_
_entity_poly.entity_id
_entity_poly.type
_entity_poly.pdbx_seq_one_letter_code
_entity_poly.pdbx_strand_id
1 'polypeptide(L)'
;MKFSTGRKVAVLLAGLALMCLATDRVLTAPPPPLPNPVLVFTGQEPYQEGGKSWVRYKYAVDNSAAYPNEMFAPAPNLPPCGKNTRASRTWVDIYDSRGKRLYGFCALSKPADLNQIWFALESSAVPPSWVYIEMNDRATNTKYKSNLAETVE
;
A
#
# COMPACT_ATOMS: atom_id res chain seq x y z
N MET A 1 67.43 -35.40 -55.53
CA MET A 1 66.03 -35.26 -55.06
C MET A 1 66.03 -34.78 -53.62
N LYS A 2 65.14 -33.84 -53.30
CA LYS A 2 65.21 -32.88 -52.19
C LYS A 2 65.07 -33.51 -50.79
N PHE A 3 66.00 -33.18 -49.89
CA PHE A 3 65.81 -33.28 -48.44
C PHE A 3 64.98 -32.07 -47.96
N SER A 4 63.96 -32.32 -47.14
CA SER A 4 63.25 -31.27 -46.39
C SER A 4 63.32 -31.60 -44.90
N THR A 5 64.02 -30.74 -44.18
CA THR A 5 64.07 -30.67 -42.72
C THR A 5 63.16 -29.52 -42.29
N GLY A 6 62.10 -29.82 -41.54
CA GLY A 6 61.22 -28.84 -40.89
C GLY A 6 61.28 -29.02 -39.37
N ARG A 7 61.59 -27.94 -38.67
CA ARG A 7 62.04 -27.86 -37.27
C ARG A 7 60.85 -27.54 -36.35
N LYS A 8 60.69 -28.35 -35.28
CA LYS A 8 60.32 -28.05 -33.86
C LYS A 8 59.20 -27.04 -33.48
N VAL A 9 58.69 -27.27 -32.25
CA VAL A 9 57.97 -26.35 -31.31
C VAL A 9 56.43 -26.44 -31.49
N ALA A 10 55.52 -26.57 -30.50
CA ALA A 10 55.47 -26.45 -29.03
C ALA A 10 54.14 -27.14 -28.57
N VAL A 11 54.10 -27.93 -27.49
CA VAL A 11 53.71 -27.54 -26.11
C VAL A 11 52.18 -27.48 -25.84
N LEU A 12 51.75 -28.48 -25.04
CA LEU A 12 50.80 -28.48 -23.92
C LEU A 12 49.30 -28.11 -24.09
N LEU A 13 48.47 -29.14 -23.78
CA LEU A 13 47.39 -29.14 -22.77
C LEU A 13 46.45 -27.91 -22.73
N ALA A 14 45.35 -27.98 -23.49
CA ALA A 14 44.17 -27.17 -23.21
C ALA A 14 43.29 -27.89 -22.17
N GLY A 15 43.40 -27.40 -20.93
CA GLY A 15 42.69 -27.90 -19.75
C GLY A 15 41.17 -27.80 -19.85
N LEU A 16 40.53 -28.86 -19.35
CA LEU A 16 39.14 -28.93 -18.96
C LEU A 16 38.92 -27.93 -17.80
N ALA A 17 38.43 -26.72 -18.10
CA ALA A 17 38.20 -25.68 -17.11
C ALA A 17 36.71 -25.33 -16.99
N LEU A 18 36.23 -25.47 -15.76
CA LEU A 18 35.06 -24.83 -15.14
C LEU A 18 33.65 -25.27 -15.58
N MET A 19 33.22 -26.39 -14.98
CA MET A 19 31.87 -26.45 -14.41
C MET A 19 31.71 -25.43 -13.27
N CYS A 20 30.45 -25.09 -12.98
CA CYS A 20 29.93 -24.34 -11.84
C CYS A 20 29.73 -22.83 -12.05
N LEU A 21 28.85 -22.46 -12.99
CA LEU A 21 27.95 -21.33 -12.75
C LEU A 21 26.78 -21.84 -11.90
N ALA A 22 27.05 -22.10 -10.62
CA ALA A 22 25.99 -22.23 -9.63
C ALA A 22 25.40 -20.83 -9.43
N THR A 23 24.11 -20.71 -9.74
CA THR A 23 23.36 -19.49 -9.57
C THR A 23 23.22 -19.18 -8.09
N ASP A 24 23.85 -18.10 -7.63
CA ASP A 24 23.55 -17.53 -6.31
C ASP A 24 22.12 -16.97 -6.33
N ARG A 25 21.14 -17.85 -6.12
CA ARG A 25 19.84 -17.42 -5.60
C ARG A 25 20.07 -17.08 -4.14
N VAL A 26 20.46 -15.83 -3.88
CA VAL A 26 20.31 -15.23 -2.56
C VAL A 26 18.85 -15.41 -2.18
N LEU A 27 18.57 -16.33 -1.26
CA LEU A 27 17.26 -16.48 -0.64
C LEU A 27 17.07 -15.24 0.24
N THR A 28 16.60 -14.14 -0.36
CA THR A 28 16.16 -12.97 0.40
C THR A 28 14.99 -13.42 1.26
N ALA A 29 15.11 -13.24 2.58
CA ALA A 29 13.98 -13.43 3.48
C ALA A 29 12.79 -12.60 2.97
N PRO A 30 11.55 -13.12 3.05
CA PRO A 30 10.38 -12.34 2.68
C PRO A 30 10.36 -11.05 3.52
N PRO A 31 9.94 -9.91 2.92
CA PRO A 31 9.84 -8.66 3.66
C PRO A 31 8.94 -8.85 4.89
N PRO A 32 9.22 -8.14 5.99
CA PRO A 32 8.38 -8.22 7.18
C PRO A 32 6.93 -7.83 6.84
N PRO A 33 5.93 -8.42 7.52
CA PRO A 33 4.54 -8.05 7.30
C PRO A 33 4.34 -6.56 7.61
N LEU A 34 3.48 -5.90 6.82
CA LEU A 34 3.14 -4.50 7.04
C LEU A 34 2.37 -4.34 8.36
N PRO A 35 2.59 -3.25 9.11
CA PRO A 35 1.91 -3.03 10.38
C PRO A 35 0.43 -2.70 10.16
N ASN A 36 -0.38 -2.93 11.20
CA ASN A 36 -1.73 -2.37 11.25
C ASN A 36 -1.67 -0.83 11.36
N PRO A 37 -2.61 -0.11 10.74
CA PRO A 37 -2.62 1.35 10.76
C PRO A 37 -2.86 1.88 12.17
N VAL A 38 -2.17 2.95 12.55
CA VAL A 38 -2.39 3.68 13.79
C VAL A 38 -3.22 4.92 13.45
N LEU A 39 -4.53 4.83 13.66
CA LEU A 39 -5.49 5.90 13.36
C LEU A 39 -5.47 6.94 14.49
N VAL A 40 -5.34 8.20 14.10
CA VAL A 40 -5.27 9.35 15.02
C VAL A 40 -6.29 10.39 14.58
N PHE A 41 -7.08 10.90 15.53
CA PHE A 41 -7.97 12.02 15.29
C PHE A 41 -7.16 13.32 15.14
N THR A 42 -7.46 14.11 14.11
CA THR A 42 -6.72 15.35 13.80
C THR A 42 -7.59 16.59 13.83
N GLY A 43 -8.88 16.45 14.16
CA GLY A 43 -9.77 17.57 14.43
C GLY A 43 -11.06 17.54 13.61
N GLN A 44 -11.81 18.63 13.73
CA GLN A 44 -13.13 18.80 13.10
C GLN A 44 -13.14 20.02 12.19
N GLU A 45 -13.92 19.97 11.12
CA GLU A 45 -14.12 21.10 10.21
C GLU A 45 -15.62 21.25 9.87
N PRO A 46 -16.30 22.27 10.40
CA PRO A 46 -17.64 22.64 9.97
C PRO A 46 -17.64 23.14 8.52
N TYR A 47 -18.62 22.74 7.73
CA TYR A 47 -18.80 23.25 6.36
C TYR A 47 -20.27 23.25 5.93
N GLN A 48 -20.59 23.95 4.84
CA GLN A 48 -21.93 24.00 4.26
C GLN A 48 -21.90 23.36 2.87
N GLU A 49 -22.85 22.49 2.57
CA GLU A 49 -23.00 21.88 1.25
C GLU A 49 -24.47 21.50 1.02
N GLY A 50 -25.01 21.80 -0.16
CA GLY A 50 -26.40 21.48 -0.51
C GLY A 50 -27.44 22.15 0.39
N GLY A 51 -27.15 23.33 0.94
CA GLY A 51 -28.03 24.04 1.87
C GLY A 51 -28.10 23.44 3.27
N LYS A 52 -27.22 22.49 3.60
CA LYS A 52 -27.12 21.86 4.93
C LYS A 52 -25.76 22.15 5.56
N SER A 53 -25.75 22.15 6.89
CA SER A 53 -24.54 22.24 7.71
C SER A 53 -24.01 20.85 8.05
N TRP A 54 -22.71 20.69 7.91
CA TRP A 54 -21.99 19.44 8.10
C TRP A 54 -20.77 19.66 8.98
N VAL A 55 -20.26 18.58 9.56
CA VAL A 55 -18.96 18.54 10.26
C VAL A 55 -18.14 17.39 9.69
N ARG A 56 -16.93 17.67 9.19
CA ARG A 56 -15.93 16.64 8.89
C ARG A 56 -15.17 16.29 10.15
N TYR A 57 -15.00 15.00 10.39
CA TYR A 57 -14.13 14.45 11.43
C TYR A 57 -12.89 13.90 10.72
N LYS A 58 -11.75 14.54 10.95
CA LYS A 58 -10.50 14.30 10.23
C LYS A 58 -9.59 13.36 11.00
N TYR A 59 -8.89 12.52 10.26
CA TYR A 59 -7.96 11.56 10.81
C TYR A 59 -6.70 11.49 9.98
N ALA A 60 -5.64 11.00 10.62
CA ALA A 60 -4.40 10.60 10.00
C ALA A 60 -4.03 9.16 10.39
N VAL A 61 -3.15 8.56 9.59
CA VAL A 61 -2.52 7.28 9.92
C VAL A 61 -1.07 7.58 10.28
N ASP A 62 -0.75 7.54 11.57
CA ASP A 62 0.54 7.97 12.11
C ASP A 62 1.71 7.19 11.50
N ASN A 63 1.53 5.87 11.35
CA ASN A 63 2.49 4.99 10.68
C ASN A 63 2.27 4.88 9.15
N SER A 64 1.69 5.89 8.49
CA SER A 64 1.42 5.89 7.05
C SER A 64 2.67 5.65 6.20
N ALA A 65 3.84 6.09 6.64
CA ALA A 65 5.11 5.88 5.94
C ALA A 65 5.56 4.41 5.86
N ALA A 66 4.96 3.51 6.65
CA ALA A 66 5.24 2.08 6.58
C ALA A 66 4.60 1.41 5.35
N TYR A 67 3.62 2.05 4.69
CA TYR A 67 2.96 1.48 3.53
C TYR A 67 3.69 1.86 2.23
N PRO A 68 3.97 0.89 1.33
CA PRO A 68 4.63 1.17 0.07
C PRO A 68 3.70 1.88 -0.93
N ASN A 69 4.25 2.70 -1.83
CA ASN A 69 3.47 3.44 -2.83
C ASN A 69 2.65 2.52 -3.74
N GLU A 70 3.13 1.31 -3.99
CA GLU A 70 2.52 0.28 -4.82
C GLU A 70 1.15 -0.16 -4.30
N MET A 71 0.88 0.00 -3.00
CA MET A 71 -0.45 -0.24 -2.43
C MET A 71 -1.48 0.79 -2.90
N PHE A 72 -1.04 1.98 -3.34
CA PHE A 72 -1.92 3.08 -3.74
C PHE A 72 -1.89 3.35 -5.25
N ALA A 73 -1.13 2.56 -6.01
CA ALA A 73 -1.07 2.67 -7.45
C ALA A 73 -2.47 2.45 -8.09
N PRO A 74 -2.76 3.12 -9.21
CA PRO A 74 -3.98 2.87 -9.97
C PRO A 74 -4.09 1.41 -10.39
N ALA A 75 -5.26 0.79 -10.17
CA ALA A 75 -5.48 -0.63 -10.44
C ALA A 75 -6.62 -0.85 -11.45
N PRO A 76 -6.41 -0.57 -12.76
CA PRO A 76 -7.46 -0.68 -13.79
C PRO A 76 -7.94 -2.11 -14.03
N ASN A 77 -7.18 -3.12 -13.58
CA ASN A 77 -7.54 -4.53 -13.69
C ASN A 77 -8.41 -5.03 -12.52
N LEU A 78 -8.67 -4.19 -11.51
CA LEU A 78 -9.55 -4.50 -10.40
C LEU A 78 -10.90 -3.76 -10.58
N PRO A 79 -12.00 -4.22 -9.97
CA PRO A 79 -13.31 -3.57 -10.10
C PRO A 79 -13.29 -2.04 -9.89
N PRO A 80 -14.05 -1.24 -10.65
CA PRO A 80 -14.02 0.21 -10.50
C PRO A 80 -14.61 0.67 -9.16
N CYS A 81 -14.22 1.85 -8.70
CA CYS A 81 -14.90 2.54 -7.61
C CYS A 81 -15.92 3.53 -8.21
N GLY A 82 -17.18 3.11 -8.33
CA GLY A 82 -18.19 3.88 -9.06
C GLY A 82 -17.75 4.12 -10.51
N LYS A 83 -17.59 5.38 -10.90
CA LYS A 83 -17.10 5.77 -12.25
C LYS A 83 -15.57 5.78 -12.37
N ASN A 84 -14.82 5.63 -11.28
CA ASN A 84 -13.37 5.61 -11.30
C ASN A 84 -12.86 4.21 -11.71
N THR A 85 -12.54 4.05 -13.00
CA THR A 85 -11.96 2.82 -13.57
C THR A 85 -10.47 2.65 -13.25
N ARG A 86 -9.83 3.64 -12.64
CA ARG A 86 -8.42 3.63 -12.22
C ARG A 86 -8.31 3.87 -10.71
N ALA A 87 -9.27 3.35 -9.96
CA ALA A 87 -9.28 3.43 -8.50
C ALA A 87 -8.00 2.85 -7.91
N SER A 88 -7.65 3.33 -6.72
CA SER A 88 -6.50 2.85 -5.96
C SER A 88 -6.59 1.33 -5.75
N ARG A 89 -5.44 0.66 -5.78
CA ARG A 89 -5.32 -0.75 -5.39
C ARG A 89 -5.81 -0.97 -3.95
N THR A 90 -5.55 -0.03 -3.04
CA THR A 90 -6.01 -0.10 -1.66
C THR A 90 -7.21 0.81 -1.45
N TRP A 91 -8.28 0.27 -0.87
CA TRP A 91 -9.41 1.05 -0.40
C TRP A 91 -9.34 1.21 1.11
N VAL A 92 -9.83 2.35 1.60
CA VAL A 92 -9.88 2.65 3.04
C VAL A 92 -11.31 2.92 3.42
N ASP A 93 -11.87 2.09 4.30
CA ASP A 93 -13.22 2.25 4.81
C ASP A 93 -13.17 2.67 6.28
N ILE A 94 -13.98 3.65 6.67
CA ILE A 94 -14.11 4.12 8.05
C ILE A 94 -15.39 3.54 8.64
N TYR A 95 -15.30 2.98 9.84
CA TYR A 95 -16.40 2.34 10.55
C TYR A 95 -16.59 2.95 11.94
N ASP A 96 -17.83 2.97 12.44
CA ASP A 96 -18.07 3.13 13.88
C ASP A 96 -17.61 1.89 14.66
N SER A 97 -17.51 1.98 15.98
CA SER A 97 -17.10 0.87 16.86
C SER A 97 -18.01 -0.37 16.79
N ARG A 98 -19.21 -0.26 16.21
CA ARG A 98 -20.17 -1.37 16.03
C ARG A 98 -20.05 -2.00 14.64
N GLY A 99 -19.12 -1.54 13.81
CA GLY A 99 -18.92 -2.05 12.45
C GLY A 99 -19.84 -1.45 11.39
N LYS A 100 -20.57 -0.37 11.69
CA LYS A 100 -21.32 0.37 10.67
C LYS A 100 -20.34 1.22 9.86
N ARG A 101 -20.30 0.98 8.54
CA ARG A 101 -19.49 1.81 7.63
C ARG A 101 -20.03 3.23 7.57
N LEU A 102 -19.15 4.20 7.80
CA LEU A 102 -19.44 5.64 7.81
C LEU A 102 -19.07 6.28 6.46
N TYR A 103 -17.89 5.96 5.93
CA TYR A 103 -17.39 6.51 4.68
C TYR A 103 -16.31 5.60 4.09
N GLY A 104 -15.85 5.88 2.86
CA GLY A 104 -14.64 5.24 2.36
C GLY A 104 -14.00 5.95 1.18
N PHE A 105 -12.70 5.73 1.06
CA PHE A 105 -11.79 6.32 0.09
C PHE A 105 -11.27 5.24 -0.85
N CYS A 106 -11.39 5.51 -2.14
CA CYS A 106 -10.88 4.62 -3.20
C CYS A 106 -9.98 5.36 -4.20
N ALA A 107 -9.69 6.64 -3.94
CA ALA A 107 -8.91 7.52 -4.79
C ALA A 107 -7.67 8.08 -4.05
N LEU A 108 -7.07 7.28 -3.15
CA LEU A 108 -5.80 7.60 -2.51
C LEU A 108 -4.66 7.16 -3.43
N SER A 109 -3.70 8.04 -3.67
CA SER A 109 -2.65 7.87 -4.69
C SER A 109 -1.29 7.55 -4.11
N LYS A 110 -1.08 7.83 -2.82
CA LYS A 110 0.17 7.60 -2.09
C LYS A 110 -0.11 7.43 -0.59
N PRO A 111 0.83 6.85 0.18
CA PRO A 111 0.66 6.64 1.62
C PRO A 111 0.37 7.92 2.40
N ALA A 112 0.99 9.04 2.02
CA ALA A 112 0.74 10.34 2.66
C ALA A 112 -0.71 10.83 2.54
N ASP A 113 -1.49 10.33 1.58
CA ASP A 113 -2.92 10.66 1.46
C ASP A 113 -3.74 10.05 2.60
N LEU A 114 -3.21 9.08 3.36
CA LEU A 114 -3.83 8.56 4.58
C LEU A 114 -3.90 9.61 5.70
N ASN A 115 -3.14 10.71 5.60
CA ASN A 115 -3.10 11.77 6.61
C ASN A 115 -4.17 12.84 6.43
N GLN A 116 -5.12 12.61 5.51
CA GLN A 116 -6.19 13.55 5.16
C GLN A 116 -7.54 12.83 4.92
N ILE A 117 -7.74 11.69 5.59
CA ILE A 117 -9.00 10.94 5.52
C ILE A 117 -10.01 11.49 6.52
N TRP A 118 -11.30 11.32 6.23
CA TRP A 118 -12.38 11.89 7.03
C TRP A 118 -13.72 11.21 6.76
N PHE A 119 -14.67 11.40 7.66
CA PHE A 119 -16.10 11.21 7.38
C PHE A 119 -16.86 12.47 7.78
N ALA A 120 -18.07 12.65 7.25
CA ALA A 120 -18.91 13.79 7.60
C ALA A 120 -20.28 13.35 8.12
N LEU A 121 -20.80 14.14 9.05
CA LEU A 121 -22.16 14.04 9.56
C LEU A 121 -22.84 15.40 9.45
N GLU A 122 -24.17 15.42 9.30
CA GLU A 122 -24.93 16.67 9.45
C GLU A 122 -24.69 17.23 10.86
N SER A 123 -24.62 18.56 11.02
CA SER A 123 -24.21 19.19 12.30
C SER A 123 -25.12 18.86 13.49
N SER A 124 -26.34 18.37 13.27
CA SER A 124 -27.28 17.94 14.31
C SER A 124 -27.12 16.47 14.72
N ALA A 125 -26.33 15.68 14.00
CA ALA A 125 -26.13 14.27 14.27
C ALA A 125 -25.09 14.06 15.38
N VAL A 126 -25.38 13.14 16.30
CA VAL A 126 -24.45 12.74 17.35
C VAL A 126 -23.35 11.86 16.73
N PRO A 127 -22.06 12.23 16.84
CA PRO A 127 -20.97 11.40 16.34
C PRO A 127 -20.80 10.11 17.15
N PRO A 128 -20.29 9.02 16.54
CA PRO A 128 -19.85 7.86 17.31
C PRO A 128 -18.67 8.25 18.20
N SER A 129 -18.59 7.71 19.42
CA SER A 129 -17.47 8.01 20.33
C SER A 129 -16.12 7.54 19.78
N TRP A 130 -16.13 6.44 19.02
CA TRP A 130 -14.93 5.82 18.48
C TRP A 130 -15.15 5.33 17.05
N VAL A 131 -14.11 5.41 16.23
CA VAL A 131 -14.05 4.86 14.88
C VAL A 131 -12.80 4.03 14.66
N TYR A 132 -12.81 3.19 13.64
CA TYR A 132 -11.61 2.53 13.11
C TYR A 132 -11.63 2.54 11.59
N ILE A 133 -10.47 2.26 10.97
CA ILE A 133 -10.38 2.01 9.53
C ILE A 133 -10.07 0.56 9.22
N GLU A 134 -10.54 0.10 8.07
CA GLU A 134 -9.99 -1.06 7.36
C GLU A 134 -9.35 -0.61 6.06
N MET A 135 -8.07 -0.90 5.91
CA MET A 135 -7.38 -0.80 4.62
C MET A 135 -7.46 -2.16 3.94
N ASN A 136 -8.08 -2.23 2.76
CA ASN A 136 -8.19 -3.44 1.96
C ASN A 136 -7.27 -3.33 0.74
N ASP A 137 -6.15 -4.05 0.75
CA ASP A 137 -5.34 -4.26 -0.46
C ASP A 137 -6.05 -5.27 -1.36
N ARG A 138 -6.68 -4.74 -2.41
CA ARG A 138 -7.55 -5.53 -3.27
C ARG A 138 -6.79 -6.46 -4.22
N ALA A 139 -5.49 -6.25 -4.42
CA ALA A 139 -4.69 -7.15 -5.27
C ALA A 139 -4.27 -8.42 -4.53
N THR A 140 -4.03 -8.31 -3.23
CA THR A 140 -3.62 -9.44 -2.37
C THR A 140 -4.75 -9.98 -1.50
N ASN A 141 -5.89 -9.27 -1.47
CA ASN A 141 -7.01 -9.53 -0.55
C ASN A 141 -6.60 -9.46 0.93
N THR A 142 -5.61 -8.62 1.25
CA THR A 142 -5.11 -8.43 2.62
C THR A 142 -5.82 -7.25 3.26
N LYS A 143 -6.27 -7.42 4.51
CA LYS A 143 -6.92 -6.38 5.29
C LYS A 143 -6.07 -5.98 6.49
N TYR A 144 -5.97 -4.67 6.72
CA TYR A 144 -5.32 -4.10 7.89
C TYR A 144 -6.35 -3.28 8.66
N LYS A 145 -6.51 -3.57 9.95
CA LYS A 145 -7.48 -2.90 10.81
C LYS A 145 -6.76 -2.04 11.83
N SER A 146 -7.18 -0.80 12.00
CA SER A 146 -6.55 0.11 12.96
C SER A 146 -6.96 -0.17 14.41
N ASN A 147 -6.30 0.52 15.34
CA ASN A 147 -6.88 0.82 16.65
C ASN A 147 -8.21 1.57 16.53
N LEU A 148 -8.95 1.63 17.64
CA LEU A 148 -10.02 2.61 17.80
C LEU A 148 -9.41 3.99 18.05
N ALA A 149 -9.93 5.00 17.37
CA ALA A 149 -9.61 6.41 17.59
C ALA A 149 -10.87 7.16 18.03
N GLU A 150 -10.70 8.11 18.95
CA GLU A 150 -11.80 8.95 19.41
C GLU A 150 -12.30 9.88 18.28
N THR A 151 -13.51 10.39 18.43
CA THR A 151 -14.11 11.37 17.50
C THR A 151 -14.16 12.78 18.10
N VAL A 152 -13.63 12.91 19.31
CA VAL A 152 -13.52 14.15 20.10
C VAL A 152 -12.10 14.20 20.67
N GLU A 153 -11.64 15.40 21.03
CA GLU A 153 -10.45 15.61 21.87
C GLU A 153 -10.80 15.46 23.36
#